data_AF-A0A0C9MII3-F1
#
_entry.id   AF-A0A0C9MII3-F1
#
_cell.length_a   1.000
_cell.length_b   1.000
_cell.length_c   1.000
_cell.angle_alpha   90.00
_cell.angle_beta   90.00
_cell.angle_gamma   90.00
#
_symmetry.space_group_name_H-M   'P 1'
#
loop_
_entity.id
_entity.type
_entity.pdbx_description
1 polymer ?
#
loop_
_entity_poly.entity_id
_entity_poly.type
_entity_poly.pdbx_seq_one_letter_code
_entity_poly.pdbx_strand_id
1 'polypeptide(L)'
;MLITPSHTIDLSPSIRKKGFRQRQISNSNTHFKQALYRNSRVHRITLASRLRESKIRVSTWNSVDLKLVTELGLPAQIPNSQKFPVSCHLLQLRHGQYYAFSQTNSIECRLSAEEETDSWCQQTTTSLPIVSDTDDFFSFQSGSSDLVRLQFKVNGTCDQEFFIQFEPYQSERDRLYSKDKSPLSLCLGPFQLCCQESDDLHVQPLVMWDGNPKTAVNMYRALPLPREGHYILFQELWDNGTPGKLWDSALVMNHVFNTLAEVDKHYLCGRRIMDLSAGIGAIGLTIAQTSRINNIPNPPHIVMTDLEEALPLMKSNQQLNNIPTTEHVAIQRLAWGSSYDINHVLQGGHRPFDYILISDVLYNTKDFPALISTFRQLVEKNRHTVIIMGYKPRGLKQNEEDLFFDECRSHLRLETLDLESFAREFFDNSPSTDKKVAFLKKSRLLQLTGVCLYRITHKKSKYRMTHHLSNSRGSNTPTS
;
A
#
# COMPACT_ATOMS: atom_id res chain seq x y z
N MET A 1 29.90 26.91 9.61
CA MET A 1 30.52 25.61 9.93
C MET A 1 30.11 24.64 8.85
N LEU A 2 31.08 24.16 8.08
CA LEU A 2 30.88 23.43 6.82
C LEU A 2 30.15 22.11 7.04
N ILE A 3 29.03 21.94 6.33
CA ILE A 3 28.27 20.69 6.22
C ILE A 3 28.84 19.92 5.03
N THR A 4 29.41 18.75 5.29
CA THR A 4 29.77 17.76 4.29
C THR A 4 28.54 16.91 3.91
N PRO A 5 28.19 16.74 2.63
CA PRO A 5 27.21 15.75 2.21
C PRO A 5 27.91 14.43 1.85
N SER A 6 27.41 13.29 2.36
CA SER A 6 27.88 11.97 1.95
C SER A 6 26.74 11.10 1.40
N HIS A 7 27.01 10.58 0.19
CA HIS A 7 26.42 9.40 -0.45
C HIS A 7 25.08 9.55 -1.21
N THR A 8 25.12 10.30 -2.30
CA THR A 8 24.34 10.01 -3.52
C THR A 8 25.08 8.97 -4.36
N ILE A 9 24.41 7.88 -4.75
CA ILE A 9 24.93 6.94 -5.75
C ILE A 9 24.67 7.55 -7.13
N ASP A 10 25.71 8.10 -7.74
CA ASP A 10 25.69 8.62 -9.12
C ASP A 10 25.80 7.44 -10.11
N LEU A 11 24.80 7.30 -10.97
CA LEU A 11 24.77 6.35 -12.09
C LEU A 11 24.81 7.15 -13.40
N SER A 12 25.99 7.68 -13.76
CA SER A 12 26.25 8.22 -15.09
C SER A 12 27.45 7.50 -15.76
N PRO A 13 27.36 7.13 -17.06
CA PRO A 13 28.41 6.40 -17.75
C PRO A 13 29.44 7.37 -18.32
N SER A 14 30.57 7.55 -17.64
CA SER A 14 31.72 8.27 -18.20
C SER A 14 32.71 7.30 -18.85
N ILE A 15 32.77 7.38 -20.18
CA ILE A 15 33.73 6.70 -21.04
C ILE A 15 35.13 7.26 -20.76
N ARG A 16 36.06 6.40 -20.30
CA ARG A 16 37.49 6.47 -20.67
C ARG A 16 38.19 5.13 -20.39
N LYS A 17 38.74 4.56 -21.47
CA LYS A 17 39.52 3.31 -21.52
C LYS A 17 40.77 3.38 -20.63
N LYS A 18 40.96 2.39 -19.74
CA LYS A 18 42.25 1.70 -19.48
C LYS A 18 42.08 0.59 -18.42
N GLY A 19 42.44 -0.64 -18.79
CA GLY A 19 42.74 -1.75 -17.88
C GLY A 19 41.55 -2.60 -17.43
N PHE A 20 41.21 -3.64 -18.21
CA PHE A 20 40.32 -4.71 -17.77
C PHE A 20 40.96 -5.49 -16.60
N ARG A 21 40.48 -5.24 -15.37
CA ARG A 21 40.39 -6.27 -14.33
C ARG A 21 38.92 -6.48 -14.05
N GLN A 22 38.40 -7.62 -14.51
CA GLN A 22 37.04 -8.07 -14.30
C GLN A 22 36.82 -8.23 -12.79
N ARG A 23 36.23 -7.21 -12.14
CA ARG A 23 35.76 -7.33 -10.75
C ARG A 23 34.72 -8.45 -10.76
N GLN A 24 35.00 -9.55 -10.06
CA GLN A 24 33.99 -10.55 -9.75
C GLN A 24 32.82 -9.85 -9.05
N ILE A 25 31.68 -9.77 -9.73
CA ILE A 25 30.41 -9.38 -9.14
C ILE A 25 30.12 -10.45 -8.08
N SER A 26 30.07 -10.05 -6.81
CA SER A 26 29.84 -10.98 -5.70
C SER A 26 28.51 -11.72 -5.90
N ASN A 27 28.54 -13.06 -5.81
CA ASN A 27 27.36 -13.93 -5.92
C ASN A 27 26.18 -13.52 -5.01
N SER A 28 26.45 -12.77 -3.94
CA SER A 28 25.45 -12.23 -3.01
C SER A 28 24.46 -11.25 -3.65
N ASN A 29 24.92 -10.37 -4.54
CA ASN A 29 24.05 -9.36 -5.17
C ASN A 29 23.09 -9.99 -6.19
N THR A 30 23.51 -11.08 -6.83
CA THR A 30 22.67 -11.86 -7.75
C THR A 30 21.58 -12.60 -6.99
N HIS A 31 21.92 -13.26 -5.87
CA HIS A 31 20.95 -13.98 -5.05
C HIS A 31 19.88 -13.05 -4.45
N PHE A 32 20.27 -11.89 -3.93
CA PHE A 32 19.33 -10.90 -3.40
C PHE A 32 18.36 -10.42 -4.49
N LYS A 33 18.87 -10.01 -5.66
CA LYS A 33 18.02 -9.59 -6.79
C LYS A 33 17.08 -10.71 -7.24
N GLN A 34 17.55 -11.94 -7.34
CA GLN A 34 16.73 -13.10 -7.69
C GLN A 34 15.63 -13.34 -6.65
N ALA A 35 15.91 -13.20 -5.36
CA ALA A 35 14.93 -13.33 -4.30
C ALA A 35 13.81 -12.27 -4.42
N LEU A 36 14.15 -11.02 -4.75
CA LEU A 36 13.16 -9.96 -5.00
C LEU A 36 12.20 -10.31 -6.14
N TYR A 37 12.71 -10.85 -7.25
CA TYR A 37 11.86 -11.30 -8.36
C TYR A 37 11.03 -12.53 -8.01
N ARG A 38 11.64 -13.54 -7.37
CA ARG A 38 10.98 -14.79 -6.99
C ARG A 38 9.82 -14.56 -6.03
N ASN A 39 9.98 -13.62 -5.10
CA ASN A 39 8.99 -13.32 -4.08
C ASN A 39 8.02 -12.19 -4.47
N SER A 40 8.24 -11.53 -5.61
CA SER A 40 7.27 -10.59 -6.19
C SER A 40 6.00 -11.31 -6.60
N ARG A 41 4.85 -10.84 -6.11
CA ARG A 41 3.54 -11.49 -6.29
C ARG A 41 2.40 -10.58 -6.70
N VAL A 42 2.48 -9.29 -6.41
CA VAL A 42 1.41 -8.33 -6.67
C VAL A 42 1.95 -7.28 -7.63
N HIS A 43 2.06 -7.48 -8.95
CA HIS A 43 2.72 -6.47 -9.79
C HIS A 43 2.01 -5.09 -9.78
N ARG A 44 2.67 -4.01 -10.19
CA ARG A 44 2.14 -2.63 -10.16
C ARG A 44 2.13 -2.10 -11.57
N ILE A 45 1.01 -1.51 -11.98
CA ILE A 45 0.99 -0.63 -13.14
C ILE A 45 1.56 0.72 -12.69
N THR A 46 2.48 1.28 -13.47
CA THR A 46 3.10 2.59 -13.23
C THR A 46 3.26 3.36 -14.53
N LEU A 47 3.51 4.67 -14.42
CA LEU A 47 3.85 5.51 -15.56
C LEU A 47 5.27 5.25 -16.06
N ALA A 48 5.44 5.16 -17.38
CA ALA A 48 6.75 5.14 -18.02
C ALA A 48 7.42 6.52 -17.99
N SER A 49 6.62 7.58 -18.15
CA SER A 49 7.04 8.97 -18.16
C SER A 49 6.09 9.84 -17.32
N ARG A 50 6.62 10.91 -16.70
CA ARG A 50 5.79 11.82 -15.90
C ARG A 50 4.86 12.64 -16.81
N LEU A 51 3.57 12.67 -16.47
CA LEU A 51 2.60 13.58 -17.09
C LEU A 51 2.64 14.93 -16.38
N ARG A 52 2.86 16.01 -17.13
CA ARG A 52 2.93 17.38 -16.59
C ARG A 52 1.64 18.17 -16.77
N GLU A 53 0.80 17.77 -17.71
CA GLU A 53 -0.43 18.47 -18.04
C GLU A 53 -1.63 17.80 -17.37
N SER A 54 -2.29 18.53 -16.46
CA SER A 54 -3.52 18.11 -15.78
C SER A 54 -4.79 18.53 -16.53
N LYS A 55 -4.67 19.34 -17.57
CA LYS A 55 -5.80 19.79 -18.38
C LYS A 55 -6.00 18.87 -19.58
N ILE A 56 -7.18 18.28 -19.69
CA ILE A 56 -7.55 17.43 -20.83
C ILE A 56 -8.61 18.15 -21.65
N ARG A 57 -8.39 18.28 -22.96
CA ARG A 57 -9.42 18.79 -23.88
C ARG A 57 -10.54 17.77 -24.05
N VAL A 58 -11.78 18.23 -24.00
CA VAL A 58 -12.97 17.39 -24.26
C VAL A 58 -12.84 16.72 -25.63
N SER A 59 -13.27 15.46 -25.73
CA SER A 59 -13.34 14.70 -26.99
C SER A 59 -12.01 14.57 -27.75
N THR A 60 -10.87 14.82 -27.09
CA THR A 60 -9.53 14.70 -27.69
C THR A 60 -8.84 13.43 -27.19
N TRP A 61 -8.20 12.70 -28.10
CA TRP A 61 -7.38 11.54 -27.74
C TRP A 61 -6.06 11.99 -27.12
N ASN A 62 -5.74 11.41 -25.96
CA ASN A 62 -4.51 11.62 -25.21
C ASN A 62 -3.79 10.28 -25.07
N SER A 63 -2.45 10.30 -25.08
CA SER A 63 -1.65 9.08 -24.96
C SER A 63 -1.01 8.98 -23.57
N VAL A 64 -0.92 7.76 -23.05
CA VAL A 64 -0.19 7.44 -21.83
C VAL A 64 0.60 6.15 -22.01
N ASP A 65 1.87 6.19 -21.61
CA ASP A 65 2.76 5.04 -21.64
C ASP A 65 2.82 4.44 -20.22
N LEU A 66 2.31 3.22 -20.09
CA LEU A 66 2.30 2.45 -18.84
C LEU A 66 3.38 1.37 -18.87
N LYS A 67 3.83 0.94 -17.70
CA LYS A 67 4.74 -0.18 -17.54
C LYS A 67 4.37 -1.03 -16.33
N LEU A 68 4.70 -2.32 -16.41
CA LEU A 68 4.49 -3.28 -15.32
C LEU A 68 5.77 -3.44 -14.50
N VAL A 69 5.66 -3.27 -13.18
CA VAL A 69 6.81 -3.40 -12.26
C VAL A 69 6.48 -4.23 -11.03
N THR A 70 7.51 -4.68 -10.32
CA THR A 70 7.37 -5.25 -8.97
C THR A 70 7.10 -4.16 -7.92
N GLU A 71 6.87 -4.53 -6.66
CA GLU A 71 6.72 -3.60 -5.51
C GLU A 71 7.87 -2.60 -5.40
N LEU A 72 9.05 -3.03 -5.85
CA LEU A 72 10.28 -2.28 -5.72
C LEU A 72 10.57 -1.42 -6.95
N GLY A 73 9.76 -1.54 -8.01
CA GLY A 73 9.92 -0.78 -9.25
C GLY A 73 10.83 -1.46 -10.26
N LEU A 74 11.14 -2.73 -10.03
CA LEU A 74 11.91 -3.52 -10.97
C LEU A 74 11.00 -3.91 -12.15
N PRO A 75 11.50 -3.89 -13.41
CA PRO A 75 10.71 -4.31 -14.56
C PRO A 75 10.17 -5.72 -14.36
N ALA A 76 8.87 -5.92 -14.58
CA ALA A 76 8.23 -7.22 -14.49
C ALA A 76 7.76 -7.65 -15.89
N GLN A 77 8.07 -8.90 -16.25
CA GLN A 77 7.61 -9.45 -17.53
C GLN A 77 6.11 -9.74 -17.47
N ILE A 78 5.44 -9.42 -18.57
CA ILE A 78 4.06 -9.81 -18.83
C ILE A 78 4.10 -11.30 -19.21
N PRO A 79 3.33 -12.19 -18.56
CA PRO A 79 3.30 -13.60 -18.93
C PRO A 79 2.99 -13.78 -20.43
N ASN A 80 3.67 -14.75 -21.05
CA ASN A 80 3.70 -14.98 -22.49
C ASN A 80 2.32 -14.94 -23.18
N SER A 81 2.32 -14.27 -24.35
CA SER A 81 1.40 -14.39 -25.50
C SER A 81 -0.09 -14.06 -25.34
N GLN A 82 -0.56 -13.61 -24.18
CA GLN A 82 -1.90 -13.02 -24.06
C GLN A 82 -1.82 -11.66 -23.39
N LYS A 83 -1.73 -10.64 -24.24
CA LYS A 83 -2.64 -9.51 -24.21
C LYS A 83 -3.24 -9.16 -22.82
N PHE A 84 -2.67 -8.22 -22.05
CA PHE A 84 -3.13 -7.87 -20.68
C PHE A 84 -4.23 -6.78 -20.69
N PRO A 85 -5.53 -7.08 -20.62
CA PRO A 85 -6.54 -6.03 -20.83
C PRO A 85 -6.55 -5.01 -19.67
N VAL A 86 -6.62 -3.71 -20.00
CA VAL A 86 -6.73 -2.61 -19.03
C VAL A 86 -8.01 -1.83 -19.33
N SER A 87 -8.91 -1.73 -18.36
CA SER A 87 -10.07 -0.83 -18.41
C SER A 87 -9.70 0.53 -17.83
N CYS A 88 -10.43 1.55 -18.26
CA CYS A 88 -10.28 2.91 -17.74
C CYS A 88 -11.59 3.37 -17.11
N HIS A 89 -11.50 3.94 -15.91
CA HIS A 89 -12.64 4.48 -15.19
C HIS A 89 -12.31 5.89 -14.70
N LEU A 90 -13.30 6.78 -14.69
CA LEU A 90 -13.15 8.12 -14.13
C LEU A 90 -13.61 8.11 -12.68
N LEU A 91 -12.76 8.50 -11.74
CA LEU A 91 -13.09 8.67 -10.34
C LEU A 91 -13.25 10.15 -10.00
N GLN A 92 -14.29 10.48 -9.25
CA GLN A 92 -14.53 11.83 -8.72
C GLN A 92 -14.86 11.75 -7.23
N LEU A 93 -14.46 12.79 -6.50
CA LEU A 93 -14.79 12.94 -5.10
C LEU A 93 -16.30 13.23 -4.96
N ARG A 94 -17.00 12.42 -4.16
CA ARG A 94 -18.44 12.52 -3.88
C ARG A 94 -18.67 12.90 -2.43
N HIS A 95 -19.59 13.84 -2.23
CA HIS A 95 -20.01 14.36 -0.92
C HIS A 95 -18.85 14.82 -0.01
N GLY A 96 -17.68 15.10 -0.59
CA GLY A 96 -16.46 15.43 0.16
C GLY A 96 -15.93 14.29 1.04
N GLN A 97 -16.32 13.03 0.78
CA GLN A 97 -16.01 11.90 1.66
C GLN A 97 -15.33 10.72 0.96
N TYR A 98 -15.68 10.37 -0.27
CA TYR A 98 -15.12 9.19 -0.94
C TYR A 98 -15.05 9.41 -2.44
N TYR A 99 -14.24 8.62 -3.13
CA TYR A 99 -14.18 8.62 -4.58
C TYR A 99 -15.14 7.57 -5.14
N ALA A 100 -15.81 7.88 -6.23
CA ALA A 100 -16.68 6.95 -6.94
C ALA A 100 -16.63 7.23 -8.44
N PHE A 101 -17.13 6.30 -9.25
CA PHE A 101 -17.16 6.48 -10.68
C PHE A 101 -17.96 7.73 -11.09
N SER A 102 -17.46 8.42 -12.12
CA SER A 102 -18.14 9.58 -12.67
C SER A 102 -19.50 9.18 -13.24
N GLN A 103 -20.51 10.02 -12.99
CA GLN A 103 -21.86 9.86 -13.54
C GLN A 103 -22.12 10.84 -14.69
N THR A 104 -21.27 11.85 -14.84
CA THR A 104 -21.42 12.94 -15.82
C THR A 104 -20.42 12.83 -16.96
N ASN A 105 -19.26 12.23 -16.70
CA ASN A 105 -18.17 12.14 -17.65
C ASN A 105 -17.93 10.67 -18.00
N SER A 106 -17.66 10.40 -19.28
CA SER A 106 -17.30 9.08 -19.79
C SER A 106 -15.86 9.09 -20.30
N ILE A 107 -15.24 7.92 -20.26
CA ILE A 107 -13.90 7.69 -20.81
C ILE A 107 -13.96 6.56 -21.82
N GLU A 108 -13.41 6.83 -22.99
CA GLU A 108 -13.07 5.81 -23.98
C GLU A 108 -11.57 5.55 -23.87
N CYS A 109 -11.18 4.28 -23.90
CA CYS A 109 -9.78 3.89 -23.94
C CYS A 109 -9.58 2.88 -25.07
N ARG A 110 -8.43 2.95 -25.72
CA ARG A 110 -7.98 1.96 -26.70
C ARG A 110 -6.49 1.76 -26.54
N LEU A 111 -6.00 0.57 -26.90
CA LEU A 111 -4.58 0.46 -27.20
C LEU A 111 -4.28 1.36 -28.39
N SER A 112 -3.15 2.06 -28.33
CA SER A 112 -2.60 2.62 -29.55
C SER A 112 -2.39 1.43 -30.49
N ALA A 113 -3.08 1.42 -31.64
CA ALA A 113 -2.55 0.68 -32.77
C ALA A 113 -1.09 1.11 -32.91
N GLU A 114 -0.20 0.18 -33.23
CA GLU A 114 1.08 0.59 -33.81
C GLU A 114 0.70 1.52 -34.96
N GLU A 115 0.84 2.84 -34.75
CA GLU A 115 0.81 3.78 -35.86
C GLU A 115 1.80 3.20 -36.84
N GLU A 116 1.32 2.98 -38.05
CA GLU A 116 2.04 2.40 -39.18
C GLU A 116 3.52 2.71 -39.01
N THR A 117 4.31 1.64 -38.83
CA THR A 117 5.76 1.65 -38.98
C THR A 117 6.15 2.81 -39.86
N ASP A 118 6.85 3.80 -39.29
CA ASP A 118 7.50 4.86 -40.05
C ASP A 118 8.01 4.22 -41.34
N SER A 119 7.61 4.77 -42.48
CA SER A 119 7.77 4.21 -43.83
C SER A 119 9.24 4.00 -44.27
N TRP A 120 10.17 4.02 -43.32
CA TRP A 120 11.58 3.64 -43.43
C TRP A 120 11.86 2.19 -43.02
N CYS A 121 10.94 1.49 -42.35
CA CYS A 121 11.13 0.11 -41.90
C CYS A 121 10.05 -0.86 -42.44
N GLN A 122 9.96 -1.02 -43.76
CA GLN A 122 9.24 -2.15 -44.37
C GLN A 122 10.17 -3.05 -45.19
N GLN A 123 10.59 -4.17 -44.60
CA GLN A 123 10.87 -5.44 -45.29
C GLN A 123 10.70 -6.55 -44.23
N THR A 124 9.48 -7.02 -43.99
CA THR A 124 8.92 -8.34 -44.35
C THR A 124 8.04 -8.71 -43.13
N THR A 125 6.76 -9.08 -43.19
CA THR A 125 6.12 -10.18 -43.92
C THR A 125 4.58 -10.02 -43.87
N THR A 126 3.95 -10.28 -45.02
CA THR A 126 2.57 -10.78 -45.33
C THR A 126 1.49 -11.02 -44.24
N SER A 127 0.36 -10.29 -44.36
CA SER A 127 -1.09 -10.66 -44.46
C SER A 127 -1.58 -12.08 -44.08
N LEU A 128 -2.77 -12.43 -43.51
CA LEU A 128 -4.20 -11.97 -43.37
C LEU A 128 -4.96 -13.04 -42.45
N PRO A 129 -6.31 -13.12 -42.22
CA PRO A 129 -7.43 -12.15 -42.04
C PRO A 129 -8.42 -12.40 -40.82
N ILE A 130 -9.24 -11.36 -40.56
CA ILE A 130 -10.61 -11.12 -39.99
C ILE A 130 -11.53 -12.29 -39.50
N VAL A 131 -12.30 -12.10 -38.39
CA VAL A 131 -13.81 -12.11 -38.23
C VAL A 131 -14.26 -11.94 -36.75
N SER A 132 -15.46 -11.36 -36.57
CA SER A 132 -16.19 -10.73 -35.43
C SER A 132 -16.70 -11.65 -34.29
N ASP A 133 -16.93 -11.12 -33.07
CA ASP A 133 -18.19 -10.51 -32.54
C ASP A 133 -18.19 -10.49 -30.99
N THR A 134 -18.61 -9.34 -30.42
CA THR A 134 -18.97 -9.06 -29.01
C THR A 134 -17.91 -9.14 -27.89
N ASP A 135 -17.91 -8.09 -27.05
CA ASP A 135 -17.08 -7.77 -25.87
C ASP A 135 -15.71 -7.08 -26.13
N ASP A 136 -15.69 -5.75 -25.93
CA ASP A 136 -14.53 -4.87 -26.13
C ASP A 136 -13.42 -5.08 -25.07
N PHE A 137 -12.51 -6.03 -25.33
CA PHE A 137 -11.29 -6.25 -24.54
C PHE A 137 -10.02 -5.98 -25.35
N PHE A 138 -9.22 -5.01 -24.89
CA PHE A 138 -7.94 -4.63 -25.50
C PHE A 138 -6.79 -5.51 -25.05
N SER A 139 -5.81 -5.67 -25.92
CA SER A 139 -4.94 -6.83 -25.90
C SER A 139 -3.51 -6.47 -26.38
N PHE A 140 -2.49 -6.68 -25.52
CA PHE A 140 -1.02 -6.44 -25.64
C PHE A 140 -0.22 -7.37 -26.58
N GLN A 141 0.81 -6.85 -27.25
CA GLN A 141 1.82 -7.62 -27.99
C GLN A 141 3.24 -7.38 -27.45
N SER A 142 4.08 -8.41 -27.53
CA SER A 142 5.48 -8.40 -27.13
C SER A 142 6.36 -7.83 -28.26
N GLY A 143 6.42 -6.51 -28.35
CA GLY A 143 7.45 -5.76 -29.09
C GLY A 143 8.55 -5.26 -28.14
N SER A 144 9.68 -4.80 -28.68
CA SER A 144 10.95 -4.48 -27.99
C SER A 144 10.93 -3.39 -26.90
N SER A 145 9.77 -2.95 -26.44
CA SER A 145 9.60 -2.09 -25.27
C SER A 145 8.58 -2.70 -24.32
N ASP A 146 8.94 -2.91 -23.05
CA ASP A 146 8.04 -3.32 -21.94
C ASP A 146 6.98 -2.25 -21.59
N LEU A 147 6.61 -1.41 -22.55
CA LEU A 147 5.72 -0.27 -22.45
C LEU A 147 4.39 -0.59 -23.11
N VAL A 148 3.33 -0.05 -22.51
CA VAL A 148 1.96 -0.19 -22.97
C VAL A 148 1.46 1.20 -23.29
N ARG A 149 1.32 1.50 -24.58
CA ARG A 149 0.76 2.78 -25.01
C ARG A 149 -0.75 2.68 -25.09
N LEU A 150 -1.43 3.37 -24.19
CA LEU A 150 -2.88 3.54 -24.22
C LEU A 150 -3.22 4.93 -24.74
N GLN A 151 -4.27 5.00 -25.53
CA GLN A 151 -4.93 6.25 -25.87
C GLN A 151 -6.26 6.32 -25.13
N PHE A 152 -6.56 7.46 -24.53
CA PHE A 152 -7.83 7.70 -23.85
C PHE A 152 -8.45 9.03 -24.30
N LYS A 153 -9.77 9.08 -24.30
CA LYS A 153 -10.56 10.26 -24.65
C LYS A 153 -11.65 10.44 -23.62
N VAL A 154 -11.77 11.64 -23.07
CA VAL A 154 -12.75 11.96 -22.04
C VAL A 154 -13.83 12.86 -22.64
N ASN A 155 -15.09 12.48 -22.44
CA ASN A 155 -16.25 13.27 -22.82
C ASN A 155 -17.04 13.62 -21.55
N GLY A 156 -17.66 14.78 -21.47
CA GLY A 156 -18.47 15.17 -20.31
C GLY A 156 -18.45 16.67 -20.02
N THR A 157 -18.78 17.03 -18.78
CA THR A 157 -18.85 18.42 -18.31
C THR A 157 -17.57 18.86 -17.58
N CYS A 158 -17.32 20.17 -17.58
CA CYS A 158 -16.07 20.79 -17.11
C CYS A 158 -16.11 21.20 -15.62
N ASP A 159 -16.89 20.50 -14.79
CA ASP A 159 -17.33 21.06 -13.50
C ASP A 159 -16.49 20.62 -12.30
N GLN A 160 -15.77 19.49 -12.39
CA GLN A 160 -15.04 18.91 -11.26
C GLN A 160 -13.74 18.23 -11.67
N GLU A 161 -12.76 18.28 -10.78
CA GLU A 161 -11.55 17.46 -10.88
C GLU A 161 -11.91 15.98 -10.88
N PHE A 162 -11.19 15.21 -11.70
CA PHE A 162 -11.36 13.78 -11.79
C PHE A 162 -10.01 13.08 -11.83
N PHE A 163 -10.03 11.78 -11.60
CA PHE A 163 -8.88 10.91 -11.67
C PHE A 163 -9.17 9.81 -12.68
N ILE A 164 -8.16 9.36 -13.42
CA ILE A 164 -8.29 8.24 -14.35
C ILE A 164 -7.69 7.01 -13.69
N GLN A 165 -8.54 6.02 -13.39
CA GLN A 165 -8.15 4.72 -12.90
C GLN A 165 -7.94 3.77 -14.08
N PHE A 166 -6.73 3.22 -14.18
CA PHE A 166 -6.32 2.15 -15.08
C PHE A 166 -6.38 0.84 -14.30
N GLU A 167 -7.43 0.07 -14.55
CA GLU A 167 -7.72 -1.18 -13.84
C GLU A 167 -7.39 -2.39 -14.74
N PRO A 168 -6.67 -3.41 -14.23
CA PRO A 168 -6.57 -4.69 -14.92
C PRO A 168 -7.96 -5.27 -15.14
N TYR A 169 -8.30 -5.60 -16.38
CA TYR A 169 -9.43 -6.47 -16.61
C TYR A 169 -9.04 -7.93 -16.32
N GLN A 170 -9.91 -8.63 -15.61
CA GLN A 170 -9.81 -10.06 -15.38
C GLN A 170 -11.17 -10.70 -15.68
N SER A 171 -11.19 -11.67 -16.60
CA SER A 171 -12.42 -12.44 -16.84
C SER A 171 -12.80 -13.24 -15.58
N GLU A 172 -14.09 -13.52 -15.37
CA GLU A 172 -14.53 -14.37 -14.25
C GLU A 172 -13.89 -15.76 -14.28
N ARG A 173 -13.65 -16.30 -15.48
CA ARG A 173 -12.95 -17.58 -15.67
C ARG A 173 -11.51 -17.51 -15.17
N ASP A 174 -10.80 -16.42 -15.42
CA ASP A 174 -9.42 -16.22 -14.96
C ASP A 174 -9.36 -15.94 -13.45
N ARG A 175 -10.38 -15.31 -12.86
CA ARG A 175 -10.48 -15.13 -11.39
C ARG A 175 -10.57 -16.46 -10.63
N LEU A 176 -11.27 -17.45 -11.20
CA LEU A 176 -11.51 -18.75 -10.56
C LEU A 176 -10.38 -19.77 -10.78
N TYR A 177 -9.66 -19.69 -11.91
CA TYR A 177 -8.70 -20.72 -12.33
C TYR A 177 -7.27 -20.24 -12.58
N SER A 178 -7.02 -18.94 -12.74
CA SER A 178 -5.67 -18.48 -13.04
C SER A 178 -4.78 -18.50 -11.78
N LYS A 179 -3.53 -18.91 -11.97
CA LYS A 179 -2.44 -18.63 -11.03
C LYS A 179 -1.87 -17.22 -11.26
N ASP A 180 -2.49 -16.44 -12.15
CA ASP A 180 -1.94 -15.21 -12.68
C ASP A 180 -2.31 -13.99 -11.86
N LYS A 181 -1.28 -13.18 -11.65
CA LYS A 181 -1.19 -12.07 -10.70
C LYS A 181 -1.87 -10.85 -11.32
N SER A 182 -3.09 -10.50 -10.90
CA SER A 182 -3.63 -9.17 -11.25
C SER A 182 -2.71 -8.11 -10.65
N PRO A 183 -2.12 -7.21 -11.43
CA PRO A 183 -1.39 -6.11 -10.86
C PRO A 183 -2.32 -5.13 -10.18
N LEU A 184 -1.77 -4.32 -9.28
CA LEU A 184 -2.50 -3.26 -8.65
C LEU A 184 -2.81 -2.15 -9.66
N SER A 185 -4.07 -1.70 -9.68
CA SER A 185 -4.53 -0.60 -10.53
C SER A 185 -3.73 0.68 -10.30
N LEU A 186 -3.56 1.48 -11.33
CA LEU A 186 -2.95 2.81 -11.27
C LEU A 186 -4.04 3.87 -11.36
N CYS A 187 -3.97 4.90 -10.56
CA CYS A 187 -4.86 6.05 -10.67
C CYS A 187 -4.02 7.31 -10.92
N LEU A 188 -4.42 8.14 -11.88
CA LEU A 188 -3.71 9.36 -12.27
C LEU A 188 -4.60 10.58 -12.07
N GLY A 189 -4.02 11.69 -11.61
CA GLY A 189 -4.73 12.97 -11.50
C GLY A 189 -4.06 13.97 -10.54
N PRO A 190 -4.81 14.98 -10.05
CA PRO A 190 -6.13 15.36 -10.55
C PRO A 190 -6.03 15.85 -12.00
N PHE A 191 -7.09 15.60 -12.76
CA PHE A 191 -7.30 16.16 -14.10
C PHE A 191 -8.49 17.12 -14.10
N GLN A 192 -8.47 18.09 -15.01
CA GLN A 192 -9.56 19.02 -15.27
C GLN A 192 -9.92 18.97 -16.75
N LEU A 193 -11.21 18.93 -17.07
CA LEU A 193 -11.69 18.93 -18.44
C LEU A 193 -11.79 20.38 -18.94
N CYS A 194 -11.32 20.65 -20.16
CA CYS A 194 -11.34 21.97 -20.77
C CYS A 194 -12.27 21.98 -21.99
N CYS A 195 -13.35 22.76 -21.91
CA CYS A 195 -14.45 22.81 -22.89
C CYS A 195 -14.28 23.92 -23.96
N GLN A 196 -13.31 24.84 -23.82
CA GLN A 196 -13.10 25.96 -24.73
C GLN A 196 -11.68 25.95 -25.32
N GLU A 197 -11.57 26.29 -26.61
CA GLU A 197 -10.34 26.86 -27.17
C GLU A 197 -10.25 28.30 -26.66
N SER A 198 -9.45 28.56 -25.64
CA SER A 198 -8.98 29.93 -25.45
C SER A 198 -8.04 30.23 -26.62
N ASP A 199 -8.45 31.13 -27.49
CA ASP A 199 -7.69 31.73 -28.59
C ASP A 199 -6.51 32.61 -28.09
N ASP A 200 -5.98 32.30 -26.91
CA ASP A 200 -4.83 32.97 -26.33
C ASP A 200 -3.56 32.25 -26.77
N LEU A 201 -3.05 32.69 -27.92
CA LEU A 201 -1.65 32.64 -28.33
C LEU A 201 -0.75 33.45 -27.36
N HIS A 202 -0.93 33.28 -26.05
CA HIS A 202 0.07 33.60 -25.06
C HIS A 202 0.66 32.29 -24.57
N VAL A 203 1.66 31.81 -25.32
CA VAL A 203 2.68 30.91 -24.81
C VAL A 203 3.34 31.61 -23.62
N GLN A 204 2.79 31.42 -22.43
CA GLN A 204 3.55 31.70 -21.23
C GLN A 204 4.72 30.73 -21.25
N PRO A 205 5.98 31.22 -21.13
CA PRO A 205 7.13 30.36 -21.06
C PRO A 205 6.88 29.31 -19.97
N LEU A 206 7.24 28.06 -20.24
CA LEU A 206 7.38 27.04 -19.21
C LEU A 206 8.17 27.65 -18.04
N VAL A 207 7.45 28.08 -16.99
CA VAL A 207 8.07 28.47 -15.74
C VAL A 207 8.58 27.17 -15.15
N MET A 208 9.85 26.89 -15.42
CA MET A 208 10.53 25.64 -15.04
C MET A 208 10.64 25.43 -13.51
N TRP A 209 10.08 26.36 -12.72
CA TRP A 209 10.25 26.48 -11.27
C TRP A 209 8.97 27.02 -10.60
N ASP A 210 7.77 26.52 -10.95
CA ASP A 210 6.64 26.71 -10.05
C ASP A 210 6.78 25.75 -8.85
N GLY A 211 7.12 26.30 -7.69
CA GLY A 211 7.21 25.55 -6.43
C GLY A 211 5.84 25.13 -5.88
N ASN A 212 4.80 25.03 -6.72
CA ASN A 212 3.42 24.86 -6.30
C ASN A 212 2.68 23.87 -7.24
N PRO A 213 2.65 22.56 -6.93
CA PRO A 213 2.31 21.48 -7.86
C PRO A 213 0.79 21.30 -8.04
N LYS A 214 0.02 22.39 -8.18
CA LYS A 214 -1.42 22.29 -8.46
C LYS A 214 -1.73 21.85 -9.90
N THR A 215 -0.74 21.85 -10.77
CA THR A 215 -0.87 21.51 -12.20
C THR A 215 -0.31 20.12 -12.55
N ALA A 216 0.42 19.48 -11.63
CA ALA A 216 1.11 18.22 -11.90
C ALA A 216 0.22 16.98 -11.68
N VAL A 217 0.24 16.07 -12.64
CA VAL A 217 -0.43 14.77 -12.53
C VAL A 217 0.44 13.83 -11.68
N ASN A 218 -0.17 13.29 -10.64
CA ASN A 218 0.46 12.38 -9.70
C ASN A 218 -0.06 10.94 -9.86
N MET A 219 0.69 9.98 -9.30
CA MET A 219 0.30 8.58 -9.24
C MET A 219 -0.36 8.27 -7.90
N TYR A 220 -1.51 7.61 -7.96
CA TYR A 220 -2.28 7.17 -6.81
C TYR A 220 -2.66 5.70 -6.95
N ARG A 221 -3.05 5.11 -5.81
CA ARG A 221 -3.78 3.85 -5.73
C ARG A 221 -5.18 4.12 -5.25
N ALA A 222 -6.17 3.63 -5.99
CA ALA A 222 -7.55 3.60 -5.55
C ALA A 222 -7.77 2.28 -4.81
N LEU A 223 -8.03 2.34 -3.50
CA LEU A 223 -8.39 1.17 -2.72
C LEU A 223 -9.89 1.16 -2.47
N PRO A 224 -10.55 0.01 -2.57
CA PRO A 224 -11.98 -0.09 -2.29
C PRO A 224 -12.25 0.22 -0.81
N LEU A 225 -13.42 0.75 -0.54
CA LEU A 225 -14.02 0.88 0.79
C LEU A 225 -15.12 -0.19 0.95
N PRO A 226 -15.67 -0.41 2.16
CA PRO A 226 -16.67 -1.47 2.41
C PRO A 226 -17.95 -1.37 1.57
N ARG A 227 -18.29 -0.16 1.10
CA ARG A 227 -19.44 0.04 0.22
C ARG A 227 -18.98 -0.05 -1.23
N GLU A 228 -19.61 -0.94 -1.99
CA GLU A 228 -19.29 -1.16 -3.40
C GLU A 228 -19.27 0.15 -4.20
N GLY A 229 -18.27 0.30 -5.08
CA GLY A 229 -18.07 1.49 -5.91
C GLY A 229 -17.53 2.72 -5.15
N HIS A 230 -17.23 2.60 -3.85
CA HIS A 230 -16.57 3.64 -3.08
C HIS A 230 -15.08 3.35 -2.92
N TYR A 231 -14.26 4.37 -3.07
CA TYR A 231 -12.80 4.28 -3.05
C TYR A 231 -12.19 5.36 -2.16
N ILE A 232 -11.00 5.04 -1.65
CA ILE A 232 -10.06 5.96 -1.02
C ILE A 232 -8.80 6.03 -1.91
N LEU A 233 -8.23 7.22 -2.09
CA LEU A 233 -7.03 7.39 -2.92
C LEU A 233 -5.79 7.57 -2.05
N PHE A 234 -4.67 6.98 -2.47
CA PHE A 234 -3.38 7.16 -1.83
C PHE A 234 -2.32 7.52 -2.85
N GLN A 235 -1.71 8.70 -2.70
CA GLN A 235 -0.57 9.11 -3.49
C GLN A 235 0.64 8.24 -3.16
N GLU A 236 1.33 7.75 -4.19
CA GLU A 236 2.64 7.12 -4.06
C GLU A 236 3.73 8.06 -4.59
N LEU A 237 4.80 8.22 -3.82
CA LEU A 237 6.02 8.90 -4.23
C LEU A 237 7.16 7.90 -4.23
N TRP A 238 7.36 7.26 -5.37
CA TRP A 238 8.34 6.17 -5.54
C TRP A 238 9.78 6.62 -5.26
N ASP A 239 10.06 7.92 -5.43
CA ASP A 239 11.35 8.55 -5.14
C ASP A 239 11.58 8.77 -3.64
N ASN A 240 10.54 8.70 -2.80
CA ASN A 240 10.64 8.83 -1.33
C ASN A 240 11.04 7.51 -0.64
N GLY A 241 11.49 6.51 -1.39
CA GLY A 241 11.92 5.22 -0.85
C GLY A 241 10.78 4.40 -0.24
N THR A 242 11.08 3.66 0.83
CA THR A 242 10.14 2.75 1.50
C THR A 242 8.84 3.40 2.00
N PRO A 243 8.84 4.57 2.66
CA PRO A 243 7.61 5.18 3.17
C PRO A 243 6.70 5.75 2.06
N GLY A 244 7.23 5.92 0.85
CA GLY A 244 6.49 6.51 -0.28
C GLY A 244 5.57 5.57 -1.04
N LYS A 245 5.44 4.30 -0.62
CA LYS A 245 4.79 3.24 -1.39
C LYS A 245 3.69 2.54 -0.61
N LEU A 246 2.73 1.98 -1.34
CA LEU A 246 1.75 1.06 -0.79
C LEU A 246 2.29 -0.37 -0.76
N TRP A 247 2.41 -0.93 0.44
CA TRP A 247 2.93 -2.27 0.65
C TRP A 247 1.85 -3.34 0.70
N ASP A 248 2.22 -4.58 0.34
CA ASP A 248 1.27 -5.68 0.14
C ASP A 248 0.55 -6.10 1.42
N SER A 249 1.24 -6.03 2.55
CA SER A 249 0.64 -6.32 3.84
C SER A 249 -0.50 -5.35 4.17
N ALA A 250 -0.37 -4.05 3.82
CA ALA A 250 -1.43 -3.07 3.99
C ALA A 250 -2.65 -3.36 3.09
N LEU A 251 -2.45 -3.83 1.86
CA LEU A 251 -3.55 -4.27 0.99
C LEU A 251 -4.35 -5.42 1.62
N VAL A 252 -3.65 -6.43 2.14
CA VAL A 252 -4.28 -7.59 2.80
C VAL A 252 -5.02 -7.15 4.05
N MET A 253 -4.41 -6.32 4.89
CA MET A 253 -5.03 -5.83 6.13
C MET A 253 -6.26 -4.96 5.85
N ASN A 254 -6.18 -4.05 4.87
CA ASN A 254 -7.33 -3.24 4.44
C ASN A 254 -8.48 -4.10 3.91
N HIS A 255 -8.19 -5.15 3.13
CA HIS A 255 -9.22 -6.08 2.69
C HIS A 255 -9.94 -6.72 3.88
N VAL A 256 -9.20 -7.17 4.90
CA VAL A 256 -9.81 -7.72 6.12
C VAL A 256 -10.63 -6.66 6.84
N PHE A 257 -10.08 -5.48 7.14
CA PHE A 257 -10.83 -4.41 7.83
C PHE A 257 -12.10 -3.98 7.11
N ASN A 258 -12.07 -3.90 5.77
CA ASN A 258 -13.26 -3.58 5.00
C ASN A 258 -14.32 -4.68 5.11
N THR A 259 -13.88 -5.93 5.00
CA THR A 259 -14.71 -7.12 5.18
C THR A 259 -15.37 -7.14 6.57
N LEU A 260 -14.64 -6.79 7.62
CA LEU A 260 -15.20 -6.71 8.98
C LEU A 260 -16.22 -5.57 9.11
N ALA A 261 -16.00 -4.44 8.44
CA ALA A 261 -16.91 -3.31 8.45
C ALA A 261 -18.23 -3.59 7.72
N GLU A 262 -18.23 -4.43 6.69
CA GLU A 262 -19.45 -4.92 6.01
C GLU A 262 -20.29 -5.80 6.94
N VAL A 263 -19.62 -6.62 7.75
CA VAL A 263 -20.24 -7.55 8.70
C VAL A 263 -20.82 -6.82 9.92
N ASP A 264 -20.05 -5.90 10.49
CA ASP A 264 -20.44 -5.08 11.63
C ASP A 264 -19.66 -3.77 11.62
N LYS A 265 -20.34 -2.69 11.25
CA LYS A 265 -19.74 -1.34 11.20
C LYS A 265 -19.19 -0.86 12.53
N HIS A 266 -19.58 -1.45 13.67
CA HIS A 266 -19.17 -1.04 15.02
C HIS A 266 -18.00 -1.85 15.60
N TYR A 267 -17.39 -2.77 14.84
CA TYR A 267 -16.33 -3.67 15.35
C TYR A 267 -15.11 -2.97 15.98
N LEU A 268 -14.81 -1.72 15.58
CA LEU A 268 -13.75 -0.87 16.15
C LEU A 268 -14.26 0.27 17.04
N CYS A 269 -15.55 0.29 17.36
CA CYS A 269 -16.18 1.35 18.14
C CYS A 269 -15.41 1.58 19.46
N GLY A 270 -14.97 2.82 19.67
CA GLY A 270 -14.21 3.25 20.84
C GLY A 270 -12.79 2.69 20.97
N ARG A 271 -12.33 1.80 20.07
CA ARG A 271 -11.00 1.18 20.13
C ARG A 271 -9.90 2.21 19.91
N ARG A 272 -8.75 2.03 20.59
CA ARG A 272 -7.56 2.84 20.33
C ARG A 272 -6.53 2.02 19.56
N ILE A 273 -6.15 2.52 18.40
CA ILE A 273 -5.37 1.79 17.39
C ILE A 273 -4.13 2.61 17.04
N MET A 274 -2.97 1.96 17.02
CA MET A 274 -1.77 2.52 16.41
C MET A 274 -1.55 1.88 15.04
N ASP A 275 -1.26 2.68 14.03
CA ASP A 275 -0.67 2.22 12.76
C ASP A 275 0.82 2.58 12.80
N LEU A 276 1.67 1.59 13.04
CA LEU A 276 3.10 1.78 13.28
C LEU A 276 3.90 1.61 11.99
N SER A 277 4.70 2.64 11.67
CA SER A 277 5.38 2.78 10.39
C SER A 277 4.41 2.76 9.22
N ALA A 278 3.42 3.66 9.31
CA ALA A 278 2.26 3.69 8.44
C ALA A 278 2.57 4.12 6.99
N GLY A 279 3.78 4.67 6.73
CA GLY A 279 4.20 5.14 5.42
C GLY A 279 3.23 6.15 4.83
N ILE A 280 2.51 5.76 3.77
CA ILE A 280 1.51 6.59 3.12
C ILE A 280 0.19 6.73 3.91
N GLY A 281 0.04 6.03 5.04
CA GLY A 281 -1.15 6.05 5.90
C GLY A 281 -2.25 5.05 5.49
N ALA A 282 -1.91 4.03 4.71
CA ALA A 282 -2.89 3.19 4.02
C ALA A 282 -3.90 2.50 4.94
N ILE A 283 -3.47 2.00 6.10
CA ILE A 283 -4.33 1.27 7.04
C ILE A 283 -5.13 2.26 7.90
N GLY A 284 -4.43 3.15 8.60
CA GLY A 284 -5.06 4.12 9.50
C GLY A 284 -6.06 5.04 8.81
N LEU A 285 -5.74 5.58 7.63
CA LEU A 285 -6.66 6.46 6.89
C LEU A 285 -7.87 5.69 6.35
N THR A 286 -7.71 4.42 5.95
CA THR A 286 -8.85 3.58 5.50
C THR A 286 -9.82 3.30 6.64
N ILE A 287 -9.32 3.00 7.85
CA ILE A 287 -10.15 2.80 9.05
C ILE A 287 -10.87 4.10 9.42
N ALA A 288 -10.16 5.24 9.41
CA ALA A 288 -10.74 6.55 9.69
C ALA A 288 -11.86 6.90 8.70
N GLN A 289 -11.60 6.72 7.40
CA GLN A 289 -12.53 7.00 6.33
C GLN A 289 -13.78 6.12 6.40
N THR A 290 -13.60 4.83 6.64
CA THR A 290 -14.69 3.87 6.84
C THR A 290 -15.56 4.25 8.03
N SER A 291 -14.94 4.60 9.16
CA SER A 291 -15.67 5.02 10.37
C SER A 291 -16.49 6.29 10.14
N ARG A 292 -15.94 7.24 9.37
CA ARG A 292 -16.63 8.48 8.99
C ARG A 292 -17.82 8.22 8.08
N ILE A 293 -17.65 7.45 6.99
CA ILE A 293 -18.73 7.16 6.03
C ILE A 293 -19.88 6.40 6.71
N ASN A 294 -19.54 5.52 7.66
CA ASN A 294 -20.53 4.76 8.41
C ASN A 294 -21.18 5.55 9.57
N ASN A 295 -20.78 6.81 9.79
CA ASN A 295 -21.25 7.69 10.87
C ASN A 295 -21.19 7.00 12.25
N ILE A 296 -20.04 6.41 12.58
CA ILE A 296 -19.86 5.69 13.85
C ILE A 296 -19.90 6.69 15.03
N PRO A 297 -20.82 6.54 16.00
CA PRO A 297 -20.99 7.51 17.09
C PRO A 297 -19.77 7.66 18.02
N ASN A 298 -19.04 6.57 18.24
CA ASN A 298 -17.78 6.56 19.01
C ASN A 298 -16.69 5.95 18.11
N PRO A 299 -16.12 6.74 17.19
CA PRO A 299 -15.16 6.24 16.22
C PRO A 299 -13.87 5.78 16.92
N PRO A 300 -13.13 4.83 16.32
CA PRO A 300 -11.82 4.45 16.84
C PRO A 300 -10.88 5.66 16.90
N HIS A 301 -10.06 5.72 17.94
CA HIS A 301 -8.96 6.67 18.03
C HIS A 301 -7.71 6.05 17.36
N ILE A 302 -7.31 6.60 16.23
CA ILE A 302 -6.24 6.11 15.37
C ILE A 302 -5.04 7.04 15.47
N VAL A 303 -3.89 6.49 15.82
CA VAL A 303 -2.60 7.20 15.83
C VAL A 303 -1.70 6.54 14.79
N MET A 304 -1.49 7.21 13.66
CA MET A 304 -0.53 6.78 12.64
C MET A 304 0.84 7.34 12.98
N THR A 305 1.86 6.50 12.90
CA THR A 305 3.22 6.87 13.28
C THR A 305 4.23 6.44 12.25
N ASP A 306 5.27 7.26 12.07
CA ASP A 306 6.41 6.95 11.22
C ASP A 306 7.58 7.90 11.55
N LEU A 307 8.69 7.83 10.82
CA LEU A 307 9.76 8.81 10.87
C LEU A 307 9.29 10.16 10.27
N GLU A 308 10.00 11.24 10.60
CA GLU A 308 9.60 12.61 10.24
C GLU A 308 9.42 12.79 8.73
N GLU A 309 10.28 12.15 7.94
CA GLU A 309 10.28 12.20 6.48
C GLU A 309 9.03 11.61 5.82
N ALA A 310 8.32 10.70 6.50
CA ALA A 310 7.12 10.08 5.97
C ALA A 310 5.84 10.88 6.27
N LEU A 311 5.85 11.68 7.35
CA LEU A 311 4.66 12.40 7.82
C LEU A 311 4.07 13.38 6.79
N PRO A 312 4.86 14.12 5.97
CA PRO A 312 4.30 15.03 4.98
C PRO A 312 3.43 14.32 3.92
N LEU A 313 3.89 13.18 3.40
CA LEU A 313 3.11 12.41 2.41
C LEU A 313 1.86 11.82 3.05
N MET A 314 1.96 11.30 4.28
CA MET A 314 0.81 10.79 5.03
C MET A 314 -0.25 11.88 5.27
N LYS A 315 0.16 13.09 5.64
CA LYS A 315 -0.72 14.27 5.79
C LYS A 315 -1.33 14.69 4.45
N SER A 316 -0.56 14.64 3.35
CA SER A 316 -1.08 14.88 2.00
C SER A 316 -2.19 13.89 1.65
N ASN A 317 -1.99 12.59 1.95
CA ASN A 317 -3.03 11.57 1.74
C ASN A 317 -4.25 11.74 2.64
N GLN A 318 -4.06 12.20 3.88
CA GLN A 318 -5.17 12.56 4.75
C GLN A 318 -6.01 13.69 4.12
N GLN A 319 -5.35 14.74 3.62
CA GLN A 319 -5.98 15.89 2.97
C GLN A 319 -6.67 15.51 1.65
N LEU A 320 -6.02 14.68 0.83
CA LEU A 320 -6.57 14.17 -0.43
C LEU A 320 -7.95 13.54 -0.23
N ASN A 321 -8.14 12.80 0.86
CA ASN A 321 -9.40 12.14 1.19
C ASN A 321 -10.32 13.00 2.07
N ASN A 322 -10.01 14.29 2.24
CA ASN A 322 -10.72 15.24 3.11
C ASN A 322 -10.92 14.75 4.55
N ILE A 323 -10.05 13.87 5.07
CA ILE A 323 -10.17 13.33 6.42
C ILE A 323 -9.76 14.44 7.41
N PRO A 324 -10.68 14.96 8.24
CA PRO A 324 -10.35 16.05 9.14
C PRO A 324 -9.35 15.61 10.21
N THR A 325 -8.44 16.50 10.57
CA THR A 325 -7.64 16.33 11.79
C THR A 325 -8.58 16.51 12.98
N THR A 326 -8.71 15.46 13.79
CA THR A 326 -9.59 15.42 14.96
C THR A 326 -8.83 14.80 16.13
N GLU A 327 -9.41 14.81 17.32
CA GLU A 327 -8.88 14.06 18.46
C GLU A 327 -8.84 12.54 18.23
N HIS A 328 -9.59 12.02 17.24
CA HIS A 328 -9.64 10.61 16.90
C HIS A 328 -8.66 10.19 15.79
N VAL A 329 -8.02 11.13 15.10
CA VAL A 329 -7.08 10.82 14.00
C VAL A 329 -5.84 11.69 14.14
N ALA A 330 -4.73 11.07 14.57
CA ALA A 330 -3.47 11.75 14.78
C ALA A 330 -2.36 11.14 13.90
N ILE A 331 -1.48 12.01 13.39
CA ILE A 331 -0.24 11.65 12.71
C ILE A 331 0.92 12.15 13.57
N GLN A 332 1.78 11.25 14.04
CA GLN A 332 2.86 11.59 14.96
C GLN A 332 4.17 10.91 14.56
N ARG A 333 5.30 11.50 14.97
CA ARG A 333 6.61 10.88 14.80
C ARG A 333 6.78 9.71 15.77
N LEU A 334 7.32 8.59 15.29
CA LEU A 334 7.87 7.52 16.13
C LEU A 334 9.05 6.83 15.43
N ALA A 335 10.27 7.07 15.95
CA ALA A 335 11.44 6.28 15.61
C ALA A 335 11.51 5.02 16.48
N TRP A 336 11.75 3.87 15.86
CA TRP A 336 11.85 2.61 16.59
C TRP A 336 12.95 2.67 17.66
N GLY A 337 12.66 2.12 18.84
CA GLY A 337 13.55 2.11 19.99
C GLY A 337 13.57 3.43 20.79
N SER A 338 12.95 4.50 20.28
CA SER A 338 12.85 5.79 20.98
C SER A 338 11.80 5.73 22.08
N SER A 339 12.23 5.57 23.33
CA SER A 339 11.33 5.66 24.49
C SER A 339 10.67 7.04 24.62
N TYR A 340 11.34 8.10 24.16
CA TYR A 340 10.76 9.44 24.11
C TYR A 340 9.55 9.48 23.18
N ASP A 341 9.70 9.03 21.93
CA ASP A 341 8.61 9.03 20.95
C ASP A 341 7.47 8.10 21.39
N ILE A 342 7.79 6.90 21.92
CA ILE A 342 6.81 5.96 22.46
C ILE A 342 6.00 6.59 23.59
N ASN A 343 6.66 7.27 24.53
CA ASN A 343 5.94 7.94 25.61
C ASN A 343 5.12 9.12 25.05
N HIS A 344 5.63 9.87 24.08
CA HIS A 344 4.92 10.98 23.44
C HIS A 344 3.61 10.53 22.78
N VAL A 345 3.62 9.46 21.99
CA VAL A 345 2.38 8.92 21.36
C VAL A 345 1.39 8.34 22.38
N LEU A 346 1.85 8.08 23.60
CA LEU A 346 1.03 7.62 24.73
C LEU A 346 0.57 8.76 25.66
N GLN A 347 1.06 10.01 25.47
CA GLN A 347 0.67 11.15 26.29
C GLN A 347 -0.80 11.57 26.06
N GLY A 348 -1.31 12.47 26.90
CA GLY A 348 -2.64 13.07 26.76
C GLY A 348 -3.76 12.42 27.58
N GLY A 349 -3.43 11.57 28.56
CA GLY A 349 -4.43 10.90 29.42
C GLY A 349 -5.27 9.84 28.71
N HIS A 350 -4.96 9.54 27.44
CA HIS A 350 -5.62 8.49 26.70
C HIS A 350 -5.21 7.11 27.23
N ARG A 351 -6.16 6.17 27.20
CA ARG A 351 -5.87 4.76 27.50
C ARG A 351 -4.79 4.19 26.55
N PRO A 352 -4.05 3.16 26.95
CA PRO A 352 -3.14 2.46 26.05
C PRO A 352 -3.84 1.93 24.80
N PHE A 353 -3.07 1.61 23.76
CA PHE A 353 -3.59 1.02 22.54
C PHE A 353 -4.20 -0.37 22.81
N ASP A 354 -5.35 -0.66 22.20
CA ASP A 354 -5.89 -2.01 22.15
C ASP A 354 -5.16 -2.82 21.07
N TYR A 355 -4.94 -2.18 19.91
CA TYR A 355 -4.32 -2.81 18.74
C TYR A 355 -3.18 -1.96 18.19
N ILE A 356 -2.15 -2.62 17.69
CA ILE A 356 -1.05 -2.01 16.92
C ILE A 356 -0.97 -2.75 15.60
N LEU A 357 -1.09 -2.03 14.50
CA LEU A 357 -1.12 -2.53 13.15
C LEU A 357 0.22 -2.22 12.48
N ILE A 358 0.78 -3.19 11.78
CA ILE A 358 2.11 -3.09 11.18
C ILE A 358 2.10 -3.75 9.81
N SER A 359 2.63 -3.08 8.80
CA SER A 359 2.74 -3.60 7.44
C SER A 359 4.17 -3.52 6.91
N ASP A 360 4.80 -4.67 6.65
CA ASP A 360 6.04 -4.80 5.86
C ASP A 360 7.28 -4.06 6.41
N VAL A 361 7.45 -4.02 7.73
CA VAL A 361 8.58 -3.34 8.39
C VAL A 361 9.89 -4.15 8.46
N LEU A 362 9.87 -5.44 8.09
CA LEU A 362 11.07 -6.29 8.13
C LEU A 362 11.81 -6.26 6.78
N TYR A 363 12.79 -5.37 6.66
CA TYR A 363 13.63 -5.29 5.45
C TYR A 363 15.10 -4.96 5.73
N ASN A 364 15.45 -4.49 6.93
CA ASN A 364 16.82 -4.17 7.32
C ASN A 364 17.15 -4.78 8.69
N THR A 365 18.11 -5.72 8.70
CA THR A 365 18.48 -6.49 9.90
C THR A 365 19.05 -5.62 11.02
N LYS A 366 19.64 -4.46 10.68
CA LYS A 366 20.18 -3.51 11.67
C LYS A 366 19.09 -2.90 12.56
N ASP A 367 17.86 -2.84 12.07
CA ASP A 367 16.76 -2.17 12.75
C ASP A 367 15.97 -3.14 13.66
N PHE A 368 16.21 -4.45 13.56
CA PHE A 368 15.49 -5.47 14.34
C PHE A 368 15.55 -5.24 15.85
N PRO A 369 16.70 -4.92 16.48
CA PRO A 369 16.73 -4.67 17.92
C PRO A 369 15.85 -3.48 18.34
N ALA A 370 15.87 -2.39 17.56
CA ALA A 370 15.07 -1.20 17.84
C ALA A 370 13.56 -1.47 17.65
N LEU A 371 13.20 -2.22 16.59
CA LEU A 371 11.82 -2.62 16.32
C LEU A 371 11.27 -3.54 17.42
N ILE A 372 12.02 -4.58 17.81
CA ILE A 372 11.61 -5.50 18.89
C ILE A 372 11.51 -4.74 20.23
N SER A 373 12.44 -3.83 20.52
CA SER A 373 12.36 -2.95 21.70
C SER A 373 11.08 -2.12 21.70
N THR A 374 10.66 -1.60 20.55
CA THR A 374 9.41 -0.86 20.38
C THR A 374 8.21 -1.73 20.72
N PHE A 375 8.14 -2.95 20.17
CA PHE A 375 7.05 -3.89 20.43
C PHE A 375 6.94 -4.22 21.92
N ARG A 376 8.08 -4.51 22.56
CA ARG A 376 8.16 -4.80 23.99
C ARG A 376 7.65 -3.64 24.82
N GLN A 377 8.16 -2.43 24.60
CA GLN A 377 7.76 -1.25 25.35
C GLN A 377 6.26 -0.98 25.19
N LEU A 378 5.71 -1.07 23.98
CA LEU A 378 4.28 -0.83 23.74
C LEU A 378 3.38 -1.89 24.40
N VAL A 379 3.78 -3.16 24.38
CA VAL A 379 3.06 -4.26 25.05
C VAL A 379 3.23 -4.23 26.58
N GLU A 380 4.35 -3.71 27.09
CA GLU A 380 4.56 -3.52 28.52
C GLU A 380 3.65 -2.43 29.10
N LYS A 381 3.34 -1.39 28.32
CA LYS A 381 2.40 -0.32 28.71
C LYS A 381 0.96 -0.82 28.82
N ASN A 382 0.60 -1.86 28.09
CA ASN A 382 -0.66 -2.57 28.24
C ASN A 382 -0.53 -4.03 27.80
N ARG A 383 -0.60 -4.94 28.77
CA ARG A 383 -0.45 -6.39 28.53
C ARG A 383 -1.59 -6.99 27.71
N HIS A 384 -2.67 -6.25 27.50
CA HIS A 384 -3.79 -6.63 26.63
C HIS A 384 -3.64 -6.12 25.20
N THR A 385 -2.62 -5.30 24.90
CA THR A 385 -2.33 -4.86 23.53
C THR A 385 -2.06 -6.07 22.64
N VAL A 386 -2.72 -6.11 21.49
CA VAL A 386 -2.45 -7.07 20.42
C VAL A 386 -1.78 -6.35 19.25
N ILE A 387 -0.58 -6.80 18.90
CA ILE A 387 0.07 -6.35 17.67
C ILE A 387 -0.31 -7.32 16.55
N ILE A 388 -0.82 -6.78 15.45
CA ILE A 388 -1.07 -7.52 14.22
C ILE A 388 -0.10 -7.03 13.16
N MET A 389 0.79 -7.93 12.74
CA MET A 389 1.86 -7.63 11.81
C MET A 389 1.70 -8.43 10.53
N GLY A 390 1.56 -7.74 9.41
CA GLY A 390 1.74 -8.32 8.08
C GLY A 390 3.18 -8.21 7.62
N TYR A 391 3.70 -9.30 7.07
CA TYR A 391 5.05 -9.36 6.52
C TYR A 391 5.07 -10.20 5.25
N LYS A 392 5.63 -9.65 4.18
CA LYS A 392 5.93 -10.38 2.96
C LYS A 392 7.45 -10.61 2.84
N PRO A 393 7.90 -11.88 2.86
CA PRO A 393 9.29 -12.24 2.55
C PRO A 393 9.71 -11.68 1.19
N ARG A 394 10.88 -11.03 1.14
CA ARG A 394 11.42 -10.42 -0.10
C ARG A 394 12.85 -10.84 -0.31
N GLY A 395 13.81 -10.07 0.22
CA GLY A 395 15.24 -10.26 -0.02
C GLY A 395 16.04 -10.76 1.19
N LEU A 396 15.43 -10.78 2.39
CA LEU A 396 16.09 -11.33 3.57
C LEU A 396 16.34 -12.83 3.37
N LYS A 397 17.49 -13.30 3.85
CA LYS A 397 17.80 -14.72 3.93
C LYS A 397 17.03 -15.35 5.08
N GLN A 398 16.78 -16.66 5.00
CA GLN A 398 16.09 -17.39 6.06
C GLN A 398 16.73 -17.15 7.44
N ASN A 399 18.05 -17.25 7.55
CA ASN A 399 18.75 -17.02 8.81
C ASN A 399 18.62 -15.57 9.33
N GLU A 400 18.41 -14.59 8.46
CA GLU A 400 18.15 -13.21 8.87
C GLU A 400 16.71 -13.05 9.38
N GLU A 401 15.74 -13.69 8.75
CA GLU A 401 14.36 -13.75 9.26
C GLU A 401 14.31 -14.46 10.61
N ASP A 402 15.00 -15.59 10.75
CA ASP A 402 15.07 -16.38 11.98
C ASP A 402 15.61 -15.54 13.14
N LEU A 403 16.64 -14.70 12.92
CA LEU A 403 17.15 -13.77 13.93
C LEU A 403 16.06 -12.85 14.49
N PHE A 404 15.22 -12.28 13.63
CA PHE A 404 14.11 -11.44 14.09
C PHE A 404 13.08 -12.24 14.87
N PHE A 405 12.63 -13.36 14.30
CA PHE A 405 11.52 -14.12 14.89
C PHE A 405 11.92 -14.79 16.21
N ASP A 406 13.14 -15.30 16.33
CA ASP A 406 13.63 -15.94 17.55
C ASP A 406 13.87 -14.92 18.66
N GLU A 407 14.46 -13.77 18.34
CA GLU A 407 14.62 -12.68 19.31
C GLU A 407 13.26 -12.11 19.73
N CYS A 408 12.30 -11.97 18.81
CA CYS A 408 10.95 -11.56 19.16
C CYS A 408 10.28 -12.58 20.09
N ARG A 409 10.39 -13.89 19.80
CA ARG A 409 9.84 -14.98 20.64
C ARG A 409 10.50 -15.08 22.01
N SER A 410 11.73 -14.62 22.18
CA SER A 410 12.39 -14.64 23.49
C SER A 410 11.65 -13.74 24.49
N HIS A 411 11.14 -12.59 24.03
CA HIS A 411 10.46 -11.58 24.86
C HIS A 411 8.93 -11.58 24.75
N LEU A 412 8.37 -11.92 23.59
CA LEU A 412 6.95 -11.78 23.26
C LEU A 412 6.36 -13.13 22.82
N ARG A 413 5.03 -13.27 22.89
CA ARG A 413 4.34 -14.42 22.29
C ARG A 413 4.02 -14.06 20.84
N LEU A 414 4.61 -14.80 19.91
CA LEU A 414 4.43 -14.60 18.46
C LEU A 414 3.78 -15.84 17.85
N GLU A 415 2.68 -15.63 17.14
CA GLU A 415 1.88 -16.68 16.51
C GLU A 415 1.53 -16.29 15.07
N THR A 416 1.56 -17.25 14.15
CA THR A 416 1.07 -17.02 12.78
C THR A 416 -0.45 -16.96 12.77
N LEU A 417 -1.01 -16.10 11.91
CA LEU A 417 -2.45 -15.97 11.69
C LEU A 417 -2.82 -16.34 10.26
N ASP A 418 -3.98 -16.98 10.10
CA ASP A 418 -4.75 -16.93 8.86
C ASP A 418 -5.74 -15.73 8.90
N LEU A 419 -6.47 -15.51 7.81
CA LEU A 419 -7.41 -14.38 7.72
C LEU A 419 -8.59 -14.53 8.69
N GLU A 420 -9.05 -15.75 8.94
CA GLU A 420 -10.15 -16.02 9.87
C GLU A 420 -9.72 -15.68 11.31
N SER A 421 -8.53 -16.14 11.71
CA SER A 421 -7.96 -15.86 13.03
C SER A 421 -7.67 -14.38 13.22
N PHE A 422 -7.20 -13.67 12.18
CA PHE A 422 -7.10 -12.21 12.20
C PHE A 422 -8.46 -11.58 12.49
N ALA A 423 -9.49 -11.95 11.70
CA ALA A 423 -10.83 -11.37 11.82
C ALA A 423 -11.43 -11.56 13.21
N ARG A 424 -11.21 -12.73 13.81
CA ARG A 424 -11.68 -13.08 15.15
C ARG A 424 -11.10 -12.20 16.25
N GLU A 425 -9.93 -11.59 16.06
CA GLU A 425 -9.35 -10.68 17.08
C GLU A 425 -10.23 -9.45 17.36
N PHE A 426 -11.10 -9.08 16.42
CA PHE A 426 -11.93 -7.87 16.52
C PHE A 426 -13.39 -8.16 16.88
N PHE A 427 -13.76 -9.43 17.01
CA PHE A 427 -15.11 -9.85 17.36
C PHE A 427 -15.12 -10.64 18.66
N ASP A 428 -16.30 -10.81 19.25
CA ASP A 428 -16.47 -11.72 20.37
C ASP A 428 -16.39 -13.18 19.89
N ASN A 429 -16.08 -14.10 20.80
CA ASN A 429 -16.04 -15.54 20.52
C ASN A 429 -17.45 -16.15 20.45
N SER A 430 -18.43 -15.44 19.88
CA SER A 430 -19.81 -15.93 19.76
C SER A 430 -19.98 -16.85 18.54
N PRO A 431 -20.93 -17.80 18.57
CA PRO A 431 -21.31 -18.58 17.38
C PRO A 431 -21.82 -17.72 16.22
N SER A 432 -22.24 -16.48 16.50
CA SER A 432 -22.63 -15.52 15.47
C SER A 432 -21.42 -15.02 14.68
N THR A 433 -20.29 -14.78 15.36
CA THR A 433 -19.01 -14.43 14.76
C THR A 433 -18.48 -15.52 13.85
N ASP A 434 -18.62 -16.80 14.22
CA ASP A 434 -18.17 -17.93 13.39
C ASP A 434 -18.76 -17.88 11.99
N LYS A 435 -20.07 -17.64 11.87
CA LYS A 435 -20.74 -17.52 10.58
C LYS A 435 -20.29 -16.28 9.82
N LYS A 436 -20.06 -15.18 10.54
CA LYS A 436 -19.65 -13.88 9.99
C LYS A 436 -18.26 -13.89 9.36
N VAL A 437 -17.34 -14.76 9.80
CA VAL A 437 -15.95 -14.78 9.28
C VAL A 437 -15.61 -16.05 8.49
N ALA A 438 -16.50 -17.04 8.45
CA ALA A 438 -16.24 -18.35 7.82
C ALA A 438 -15.81 -18.28 6.35
N PHE A 439 -16.25 -17.26 5.59
CA PHE A 439 -15.86 -17.11 4.19
C PHE A 439 -14.37 -16.77 4.02
N LEU A 440 -13.74 -16.12 5.00
CA LEU A 440 -12.31 -15.82 4.98
C LEU A 440 -11.45 -17.10 5.03
N LYS A 441 -11.98 -18.19 5.58
CA LYS A 441 -11.29 -19.50 5.61
C LYS A 441 -11.00 -20.05 4.22
N LYS A 442 -11.86 -19.74 3.25
CA LYS A 442 -11.72 -20.18 1.85
C LYS A 442 -10.91 -19.20 1.00
N SER A 443 -10.58 -18.02 1.54
CA SER A 443 -9.84 -17.01 0.80
C SER A 443 -8.40 -17.44 0.56
N ARG A 444 -7.95 -17.28 -0.68
CA ARG A 444 -6.56 -17.56 -1.09
C ARG A 444 -5.67 -16.32 -1.01
N LEU A 445 -6.15 -15.22 -0.42
CA LEU A 445 -5.49 -13.93 -0.46
C LEU A 445 -4.03 -13.98 0.03
N LEU A 446 -3.75 -14.61 1.17
CA LEU A 446 -2.38 -14.76 1.69
C LEU A 446 -1.48 -15.56 0.74
N GLN A 447 -2.02 -16.60 0.09
CA GLN A 447 -1.29 -17.37 -0.92
C GLN A 447 -1.00 -16.53 -2.16
N LEU A 448 -1.98 -15.75 -2.63
CA LEU A 448 -1.85 -14.92 -3.83
C LEU A 448 -0.86 -13.78 -3.62
N THR A 449 -0.88 -13.12 -2.45
CA THR A 449 0.01 -11.99 -2.16
C THR A 449 1.37 -12.42 -1.61
N GLY A 450 1.45 -13.61 -0.99
CA GLY A 450 2.64 -14.07 -0.27
C GLY A 450 2.86 -13.38 1.07
N VAL A 451 1.84 -12.67 1.57
CA VAL A 451 1.85 -12.04 2.89
C VAL A 451 1.64 -13.11 3.96
N CYS A 452 2.46 -13.07 4.99
CA CYS A 452 2.30 -13.78 6.25
C CYS A 452 1.74 -12.82 7.30
N LEU A 453 0.80 -13.28 8.12
CA LEU A 453 0.25 -12.50 9.22
C LEU A 453 0.72 -13.08 10.55
N TYR A 454 0.98 -12.19 11.51
CA TYR A 454 1.44 -12.56 12.84
C TYR A 454 0.67 -11.80 13.91
N ARG A 455 0.31 -12.51 14.98
CA ARG A 455 -0.17 -11.96 16.24
C ARG A 455 0.99 -11.92 17.23
N ILE A 456 1.26 -10.75 17.79
CA ILE A 456 2.29 -10.57 18.83
C ILE A 456 1.62 -10.01 20.08
N THR A 457 1.80 -10.70 21.21
CA THR A 457 1.17 -10.38 22.50
C THR A 457 2.15 -10.52 23.66
N HIS A 458 1.75 -10.06 24.84
CA HIS A 458 2.55 -10.19 26.05
C HIS A 458 2.83 -11.66 26.40
N LYS A 459 4.10 -12.01 26.60
CA LYS A 459 4.53 -13.33 27.07
C LYS A 459 4.43 -13.40 28.60
N LYS A 460 3.56 -14.26 29.14
CA LYS A 460 3.51 -14.50 30.59
C LYS A 460 4.82 -15.17 31.03
N SER A 461 5.58 -14.54 31.92
CA SER A 461 6.76 -15.18 32.54
C SER A 461 6.32 -16.35 33.40
N LYS A 462 6.96 -17.51 33.25
CA LYS A 462 6.72 -18.70 34.09
C LYS A 462 7.27 -18.56 35.51
N TYR A 463 7.95 -17.47 35.85
CA TYR A 463 8.52 -17.24 37.17
C TYR A 463 7.55 -16.46 38.09
N ARG A 464 6.62 -17.19 38.70
CA ARG A 464 5.95 -16.77 39.94
C ARG A 464 5.33 -17.99 40.62
N MET A 465 6.12 -18.65 41.49
CA MET A 465 5.67 -19.35 42.71
C MET A 465 6.86 -20.09 43.35
N THR A 466 7.73 -19.36 44.03
CA THR A 466 8.47 -19.83 45.23
C THR A 466 9.02 -18.60 45.91
N HIS A 467 8.27 -18.06 46.87
CA HIS A 467 8.75 -17.31 48.05
C HIS A 467 7.56 -16.55 48.63
N HIS A 468 6.75 -17.26 49.42
CA HIS A 468 6.15 -16.76 50.67
C HIS A 468 5.49 -17.94 51.39
N LEU A 469 6.33 -18.83 51.93
CA LEU A 469 5.97 -19.70 53.05
C LEU A 469 7.13 -19.66 54.04
N SER A 470 7.20 -18.55 54.77
CA SER A 470 7.95 -18.43 56.01
C SER A 470 7.32 -17.33 56.84
N ASN A 471 6.22 -17.68 57.54
CA ASN A 471 5.94 -17.21 58.90
C ASN A 471 4.61 -17.77 59.43
N SER A 472 4.70 -18.76 60.31
CA SER A 472 4.05 -18.76 61.63
C SER A 472 4.32 -20.09 62.32
N ARG A 473 5.45 -20.19 63.02
CA ARG A 473 5.59 -21.14 64.12
C ARG A 473 4.81 -20.57 65.30
N GLY A 474 3.94 -21.40 65.86
CA GLY A 474 2.91 -21.04 66.83
C GLY A 474 3.44 -20.60 68.19
N SER A 475 2.62 -19.77 68.85
CA SER A 475 2.62 -19.58 70.29
C SER A 475 1.38 -20.30 70.85
N ASN A 476 1.59 -21.49 71.40
CA ASN A 476 0.63 -22.12 72.31
C ASN A 476 0.88 -21.56 73.71
N THR A 477 -0.11 -20.88 74.28
CA THR A 477 -0.22 -20.65 75.73
C THR A 477 -1.26 -21.63 76.29
N PRO A 478 -0.95 -22.44 77.30
CA PRO A 478 -1.94 -23.22 78.01
C PRO A 478 -2.56 -22.40 79.15
N THR A 479 -3.85 -22.62 79.33
CA THR A 479 -4.69 -22.21 80.46
C THR A 479 -4.22 -22.83 81.77
N SER A 480 -4.11 -22.00 82.80
CA SER A 480 -4.54 -22.27 84.18
C SER A 480 -4.50 -20.96 84.97
#